data_AF-K5X4X4-F1
#
_entry.id   AF-K5X4X4-F1
#
_cell.length_a   1.000
_cell.length_b   1.000
_cell.length_c   1.000
_cell.angle_alpha   90.00
_cell.angle_beta   90.00
_cell.angle_gamma   90.00
#
_symmetry.space_group_name_H-M   'P 1'
#
loop_
_entity.id
_entity.type
_entity.pdbx_description
1 polymer ?
#
loop_
_entity_poly.entity_id
_entity_poly.type
_entity_poly.pdbx_seq_one_letter_code
_entity_poly.pdbx_strand_id
1 'polypeptide(L)'
;LLIPWRFFRLWAILDGIDPPENMVRCMANNYSVLGFWRSWHRSYNLWIVRYIYIPLGGTKNLKFTTVLVFSFVALWHDLSFRLLAWGWLVSLFILPEIAARYFLTEKECGDRWWYRHLCAIGGVFNILMMMTANLIGFVMGTEGVSYLLGRLVSGWEGVQFLLFTCMCIFVTVQFMFEYSREEEMRRGICRRC
;
A
#
# COMPACT_ATOMS: atom_id res chain seq x y z
N LEU A 1 -10.95 13.38 0.17
CA LEU A 1 -10.84 12.22 1.08
C LEU A 1 -10.28 12.56 2.47
N LEU A 2 -9.39 13.54 2.65
CA LEU A 2 -8.87 13.95 3.98
C LEU A 2 -9.87 14.72 4.86
N ILE A 3 -10.84 15.39 4.23
CA ILE A 3 -11.75 16.34 4.88
C ILE A 3 -12.63 15.67 5.95
N PRO A 4 -13.29 14.52 5.70
CA PRO A 4 -14.14 13.89 6.72
C PRO A 4 -13.36 13.48 7.96
N TRP A 5 -12.16 12.91 7.80
CA TRP A 5 -11.32 12.46 8.92
C TRP A 5 -10.91 13.61 9.83
N ARG A 6 -10.50 14.74 9.25
CA ARG A 6 -10.09 15.92 10.00
C ARG A 6 -11.28 16.62 10.64
N PHE A 7 -12.43 16.62 9.98
CA PHE A 7 -13.67 17.14 10.54
C PHE A 7 -14.06 16.40 11.81
N PHE A 8 -14.15 15.06 11.79
CA PHE A 8 -14.50 14.30 13.00
C PHE A 8 -13.43 14.39 14.10
N ARG A 9 -12.15 14.45 13.73
CA ARG A 9 -11.08 14.67 14.70
C ARG A 9 -11.18 16.03 15.40
N LEU A 10 -11.53 17.09 14.67
CA LEU A 10 -11.74 18.42 15.26
C LEU A 10 -12.81 18.36 16.35
N TRP A 11 -13.95 17.75 16.07
CA TRP A 11 -15.03 17.61 17.05
C TRP A 11 -14.63 16.79 18.27
N ALA A 12 -13.92 15.67 18.08
CA ALA A 12 -13.42 14.88 19.20
C ALA A 12 -12.46 15.68 20.10
N ILE A 13 -11.57 16.49 19.51
CA ILE A 13 -10.64 17.35 20.25
C ILE A 13 -11.40 18.43 21.02
N LEU A 14 -12.46 19.00 20.44
CA LEU A 14 -13.34 19.95 21.14
C LEU A 14 -14.01 19.31 22.37
N ASP A 15 -14.33 18.02 22.30
CA ASP A 15 -14.85 17.22 23.42
C ASP A 15 -13.74 16.72 24.38
N GLY A 16 -12.48 17.12 24.18
CA GLY A 16 -11.34 16.75 25.04
C GLY A 16 -10.77 15.35 24.78
N ILE A 17 -11.17 14.68 23.69
CA ILE A 17 -10.67 13.37 23.28
C ILE A 17 -9.66 13.58 22.13
N ASP A 18 -8.45 13.04 22.25
CA ASP A 18 -7.46 13.05 21.15
C ASP A 18 -7.48 11.71 20.39
N PRO A 19 -8.26 11.59 19.29
CA PRO A 19 -8.26 10.38 18.49
C PRO A 19 -7.02 10.33 17.58
N PRO A 20 -6.54 9.11 17.24
CA PRO A 20 -5.42 8.96 16.32
C PRO A 20 -5.78 9.50 14.93
N GLU A 21 -4.82 10.19 14.30
CA GLU A 21 -5.00 10.68 12.93
C GLU A 21 -5.07 9.52 11.92
N ASN A 22 -6.14 9.48 11.13
CA ASN A 22 -6.46 8.34 10.27
C ASN A 22 -5.78 8.33 8.91
N MET A 23 -5.34 9.48 8.41
CA MET A 23 -4.60 9.58 7.15
C MET A 23 -3.28 10.29 7.40
N VAL A 24 -2.26 9.54 7.80
CA VAL A 24 -0.92 10.09 8.05
C VAL A 24 -0.11 10.13 6.75
N ARG A 25 -0.20 9.06 5.96
CA ARG A 25 0.41 8.90 4.64
C ARG A 25 -0.54 8.12 3.73
N CYS A 26 -0.51 8.40 2.43
CA CYS A 26 -1.25 7.71 1.39
C CYS A 26 -0.30 7.30 0.27
N MET A 27 -0.79 6.62 -0.77
CA MET A 27 0.06 6.18 -1.88
C MET A 27 0.72 7.34 -2.63
N ALA A 28 0.20 8.56 -2.49
CA ALA A 28 0.79 9.77 -3.08
C ALA A 28 2.02 10.30 -2.32
N ASN A 29 2.30 9.82 -1.11
CA ASN A 29 3.50 10.17 -0.35
C ASN A 29 4.20 8.95 0.28
N ASN A 30 3.87 7.76 -0.21
CA ASN A 30 4.44 6.51 0.23
C ASN A 30 4.46 5.51 -0.92
N TYR A 31 5.65 5.01 -1.25
CA TYR A 31 5.87 4.03 -2.32
C TYR A 31 5.74 2.58 -1.84
N SER A 32 5.60 2.36 -0.52
CA SER A 32 5.45 1.03 0.09
C SER A 32 3.97 0.68 0.29
N VAL A 33 3.55 -0.52 -0.12
CA VAL A 33 2.18 -1.02 0.10
C VAL A 33 1.96 -1.29 1.58
N LEU A 34 2.94 -1.90 2.26
CA LEU A 34 2.90 -2.09 3.71
C LEU A 34 2.78 -0.76 4.46
N GLY A 35 3.58 0.23 4.07
CA GLY A 35 3.54 1.57 4.63
C GLY A 35 2.21 2.26 4.37
N PHE A 36 1.63 2.08 3.17
CA PHE A 36 0.29 2.54 2.84
C PHE A 36 -0.75 1.93 3.78
N TRP A 37 -0.82 0.60 3.90
CA TRP A 37 -1.79 -0.05 4.79
C TRP A 37 -1.66 0.36 6.25
N ARG A 38 -0.44 0.59 6.74
CA ARG A 38 -0.18 1.08 8.11
C ARG A 38 -0.63 2.52 8.35
N SER A 39 -0.64 3.34 7.30
CA SER A 39 -0.87 4.79 7.39
C SER A 39 -2.26 5.21 6.91
N TRP A 40 -2.89 4.37 6.10
CA TRP A 40 -4.26 4.49 5.62
C TRP A 40 -5.23 3.95 6.66
N HIS A 41 -6.22 4.77 7.02
CA HIS A 41 -7.25 4.44 8.01
C HIS A 41 -6.66 3.91 9.34
N ARG A 42 -5.67 4.63 9.87
CA ARG A 42 -4.81 4.19 10.98
C ARG A 42 -5.56 3.66 12.20
N SER A 43 -6.67 4.28 12.63
CA SER A 43 -7.46 3.79 13.77
C SER A 43 -7.98 2.37 13.56
N TYR A 44 -8.41 2.04 12.35
CA TYR A 44 -8.93 0.71 11.99
C TYR A 44 -7.82 -0.30 11.87
N ASN A 45 -6.67 0.08 11.29
CA ASN A 45 -5.50 -0.79 11.31
C ASN A 45 -5.07 -1.13 12.75
N LEU A 46 -4.99 -0.14 13.65
CA LEU A 46 -4.67 -0.38 15.06
C LEU A 46 -5.68 -1.32 15.74
N TRP A 47 -6.96 -1.17 15.41
CA TRP A 47 -8.01 -2.07 15.91
C TRP A 47 -7.81 -3.51 15.39
N ILE A 48 -7.62 -3.69 14.07
CA ILE A 48 -7.33 -5.00 13.48
C ILE A 48 -6.09 -5.63 14.10
N VAL A 49 -5.03 -4.85 14.27
CA VAL A 49 -3.78 -5.35 14.84
C VAL A 49 -4.01 -5.86 16.25
N ARG A 50 -4.71 -5.07 17.07
CA ARG A 50 -4.96 -5.39 18.48
C ARG A 50 -5.90 -6.57 18.67
N TYR A 51 -6.96 -6.67 17.88
CA TYR A 51 -8.06 -7.62 18.12
C TYR A 51 -8.04 -8.84 17.21
N ILE A 52 -7.34 -8.79 16.07
CA ILE A 52 -7.28 -9.89 15.09
C ILE A 52 -5.84 -10.37 14.92
N TYR A 53 -4.93 -9.49 14.54
CA TYR A 53 -3.56 -9.87 14.17
C TYR A 53 -2.77 -10.47 15.35
N ILE A 54 -2.74 -9.78 16.50
CA ILE A 54 -1.97 -10.23 17.68
C ILE A 54 -2.54 -11.55 18.24
N PRO A 55 -3.87 -11.70 18.45
CA PRO A 55 -4.44 -12.96 18.93
C PRO A 55 -4.20 -14.17 18.01
N LEU A 56 -4.13 -13.95 16.68
CA LEU A 56 -3.91 -15.01 15.69
C LEU A 56 -2.42 -15.42 15.52
N GLY A 57 -1.54 -14.98 16.41
CA GLY A 57 -0.13 -15.36 16.41
C GLY A 57 0.81 -14.38 15.72
N GLY A 58 0.30 -13.24 15.24
CA GLY A 58 1.09 -12.13 14.71
C GLY A 58 2.17 -12.54 13.70
N THR A 59 3.42 -12.24 14.01
CA THR A 59 4.56 -12.51 13.13
C THR A 59 4.96 -13.99 13.04
N LYS A 60 4.48 -14.86 13.93
CA LYS A 60 4.79 -16.30 13.90
C LYS A 60 4.11 -17.02 12.74
N ASN A 61 2.89 -16.61 12.37
CA ASN A 61 2.07 -17.20 11.31
C ASN A 61 1.66 -16.18 10.24
N LEU A 62 2.62 -15.35 9.80
CA LEU A 62 2.37 -14.18 8.95
C LEU A 62 1.45 -14.46 7.75
N LYS A 63 1.69 -15.55 7.01
CA LYS A 63 0.89 -15.90 5.82
C LYS A 63 -0.60 -16.11 6.17
N PHE A 64 -0.87 -16.89 7.21
CA PHE A 64 -2.22 -17.21 7.64
C PHE A 64 -2.93 -16.00 8.25
N THR A 65 -2.23 -15.27 9.12
CA THR A 65 -2.77 -14.08 9.77
C THR A 65 -3.07 -12.98 8.75
N THR A 66 -2.22 -12.78 7.74
CA THR A 66 -2.47 -11.80 6.66
C THR A 66 -3.71 -12.15 5.84
N VAL A 67 -3.87 -13.40 5.41
CA VAL A 67 -5.06 -13.83 4.64
C VAL A 67 -6.34 -13.66 5.45
N LEU A 68 -6.33 -14.03 6.73
CA LEU A 68 -7.49 -13.84 7.60
C LEU A 68 -7.84 -12.37 7.83
N VAL A 69 -6.83 -11.53 8.09
CA VAL A 69 -7.03 -10.09 8.27
C VAL A 69 -7.66 -9.47 7.02
N PHE A 70 -7.10 -9.74 5.83
CA PHE A 70 -7.66 -9.20 4.58
C PHE A 70 -9.02 -9.79 4.22
N SER A 71 -9.29 -11.04 4.58
CA SER A 71 -10.63 -11.62 4.43
C SER A 71 -11.65 -10.93 5.32
N PHE A 72 -11.28 -10.63 6.57
CA PHE A 72 -12.12 -9.85 7.48
C PHE A 72 -12.35 -8.44 6.95
N VAL A 73 -11.31 -7.76 6.46
CA VAL A 73 -11.43 -6.41 5.86
C VAL A 73 -12.36 -6.43 4.65
N ALA A 74 -12.25 -7.44 3.78
CA ALA A 74 -13.15 -7.59 2.64
C ALA A 74 -14.61 -7.74 3.10
N LEU A 75 -14.87 -8.66 4.04
CA LEU A 75 -16.21 -8.90 4.59
C LEU A 75 -16.77 -7.68 5.34
N TRP A 76 -15.91 -6.90 6.00
CA TRP A 76 -16.30 -5.68 6.71
C TRP A 76 -16.77 -4.58 5.75
N HIS A 77 -16.18 -4.51 4.55
CA HIS A 77 -16.56 -3.54 3.55
C HIS A 77 -17.82 -3.93 2.76
N ASP A 78 -17.91 -5.18 2.29
CA ASP A 78 -19.08 -5.72 1.58
C ASP A 78 -18.99 -7.25 1.46
N LEU A 79 -20.13 -7.94 1.39
CA LEU A 79 -20.18 -9.40 1.23
C LEU A 79 -20.03 -9.85 -0.24
N SER A 80 -19.72 -8.93 -1.14
CA SER A 80 -19.56 -9.24 -2.56
C SER A 80 -18.29 -10.08 -2.79
N PHE A 81 -18.44 -11.17 -3.55
CA PHE A 81 -17.32 -12.06 -3.92
C PHE A 81 -16.18 -11.32 -4.63
N ARG A 82 -16.47 -10.16 -5.25
CA ARG A 82 -15.48 -9.28 -5.87
C ARG A 82 -14.54 -8.65 -4.85
N LEU A 83 -15.05 -8.21 -3.70
CA LEU A 83 -14.23 -7.66 -2.63
C LEU A 83 -13.40 -8.73 -1.93
N LEU A 84 -13.94 -9.95 -1.80
CA LEU A 84 -13.18 -11.07 -1.26
C LEU A 84 -12.00 -11.43 -2.16
N ALA A 85 -12.22 -11.49 -3.49
CA ALA A 85 -11.15 -11.70 -4.46
C ALA A 85 -10.10 -10.58 -4.41
N TRP A 86 -10.52 -9.33 -4.23
CA TRP A 86 -9.60 -8.22 -4.00
C TRP A 86 -8.74 -8.40 -2.75
N GLY A 87 -9.33 -8.78 -1.61
CA GLY A 87 -8.59 -8.99 -0.36
C GLY A 87 -7.52 -10.08 -0.49
N TRP A 88 -7.82 -11.15 -1.23
CA TRP A 88 -6.86 -12.22 -1.50
C TRP A 88 -5.77 -11.81 -2.48
N LEU A 89 -6.10 -11.06 -3.53
CA LEU A 89 -5.12 -10.48 -4.46
C LEU A 89 -4.16 -9.53 -3.74
N VAL A 90 -4.66 -8.65 -2.89
CA VAL A 90 -3.84 -7.74 -2.09
C VAL A 90 -2.93 -8.52 -1.15
N SER A 91 -3.44 -9.58 -0.51
CA SER A 91 -2.63 -10.46 0.35
C SER A 91 -1.47 -11.10 -0.42
N LEU A 92 -1.71 -11.53 -1.67
CA LEU A 92 -0.69 -12.08 -2.55
C LEU A 92 0.34 -11.01 -2.96
N PHE A 93 -0.12 -9.81 -3.32
CA PHE A 93 0.74 -8.71 -3.79
C PHE A 93 1.64 -8.12 -2.70
N ILE A 94 1.32 -8.32 -1.43
CA ILE A 94 2.18 -7.92 -0.31
C ILE A 94 3.36 -8.89 -0.13
N LEU A 95 3.25 -10.16 -0.57
CA LEU A 95 4.32 -11.15 -0.38
C LEU A 95 5.62 -10.79 -1.13
N PRO A 96 5.61 -10.34 -2.41
CA PRO A 96 6.80 -9.84 -3.07
C PRO A 96 7.47 -8.69 -2.34
N GLU A 97 6.71 -7.75 -1.77
CA GLU A 97 7.29 -6.64 -1.01
C GLU A 97 7.99 -7.14 0.26
N ILE A 98 7.37 -8.08 0.99
CA ILE A 98 7.97 -8.69 2.18
C ILE A 98 9.22 -9.49 1.82
N ALA A 99 9.17 -10.28 0.75
CA ALA A 99 10.31 -11.05 0.27
C ALA A 99 11.45 -10.14 -0.17
N ALA A 100 11.15 -9.08 -0.94
CA ALA A 100 12.13 -8.08 -1.35
C ALA A 100 12.79 -7.42 -0.14
N ARG A 101 12.03 -7.05 0.90
CA ARG A 101 12.60 -6.51 2.15
C ARG A 101 13.44 -7.51 2.93
N TYR A 102 13.10 -8.79 2.88
CA TYR A 102 13.87 -9.84 3.54
C TYR A 102 15.20 -10.11 2.84
N PHE A 103 15.21 -10.16 1.51
CA PHE A 103 16.42 -10.40 0.72
C PHE A 103 17.29 -9.16 0.55
N LEU A 104 16.68 -7.97 0.46
CA LEU A 104 17.37 -6.69 0.25
C LEU A 104 17.35 -5.88 1.54
N THR A 105 18.09 -6.36 2.53
CA THR A 105 18.21 -5.66 3.82
C THR A 105 18.90 -4.30 3.59
N GLU A 106 18.21 -3.22 3.95
CA GLU A 106 18.67 -1.81 3.84
C GLU A 106 20.08 -1.61 4.45
N LYS A 107 20.40 -2.42 5.47
CA LYS A 107 21.68 -2.42 6.18
C LYS A 107 22.88 -2.89 5.34
N GLU A 108 22.65 -3.68 4.30
CA GLU A 108 23.72 -4.25 3.45
C GLU A 108 23.85 -3.56 2.09
N CYS A 109 22.75 -3.01 1.57
CA CYS A 109 22.71 -2.38 0.23
C CYS A 109 22.42 -0.88 0.23
N GLY A 110 22.10 -0.26 1.38
CA GLY A 110 21.64 1.13 1.47
C GLY A 110 22.65 2.18 0.98
N ASP A 111 23.94 1.85 0.95
CA ASP A 111 25.00 2.76 0.51
C ASP A 111 25.26 2.72 -1.02
N ARG A 112 24.58 1.81 -1.75
CA ARG A 112 24.82 1.64 -3.19
C ARG A 112 23.85 2.47 -4.05
N TRP A 113 24.38 3.16 -5.04
CA TRP A 113 23.61 4.02 -5.97
C TRP A 113 22.48 3.28 -6.74
N TRP A 114 22.65 1.98 -7.00
CA TRP A 114 21.67 1.16 -7.72
C TRP A 114 20.53 0.66 -6.83
N TYR A 115 20.73 0.61 -5.50
CA TYR A 115 19.70 0.21 -4.54
C TYR A 115 18.47 1.13 -4.63
N ARG A 116 18.71 2.43 -4.82
CA ARG A 116 17.64 3.42 -5.04
C ARG A 116 16.78 3.11 -6.25
N HIS A 117 17.40 2.71 -7.36
CA HIS A 117 16.67 2.40 -8.60
C HIS A 117 15.86 1.11 -8.43
N LEU A 118 16.41 0.12 -7.72
CA LEU A 118 15.71 -1.11 -7.39
C LEU A 118 14.49 -0.87 -6.48
N CYS A 119 14.64 -0.06 -5.42
CA CYS A 119 13.53 0.33 -4.55
C CYS A 119 12.45 1.08 -5.32
N ALA A 120 12.83 1.94 -6.27
CA ALA A 120 11.86 2.67 -7.08
C ALA A 120 11.13 1.78 -8.08
N ILE A 121 11.80 0.82 -8.71
CA ILE A 121 11.14 -0.21 -9.54
C ILE A 121 10.15 -1.02 -8.70
N GLY A 122 10.56 -1.43 -7.50
CA GLY A 122 9.67 -2.11 -6.55
C GLY A 122 8.47 -1.24 -6.15
N GLY A 123 8.67 0.05 -5.92
CA GLY A 123 7.60 1.02 -5.63
C GLY A 123 6.62 1.21 -6.79
N VAL A 124 7.12 1.30 -8.03
CA VAL A 124 6.28 1.35 -9.24
C VAL A 124 5.42 0.10 -9.34
N PHE A 125 6.04 -1.08 -9.19
CA PHE A 125 5.33 -2.36 -9.21
C PHE A 125 4.23 -2.43 -8.15
N ASN A 126 4.55 -2.01 -6.93
CA ASN A 126 3.62 -1.90 -5.80
C ASN A 126 2.42 -0.98 -6.08
N ILE A 127 2.67 0.21 -6.65
CA ILE A 127 1.61 1.16 -7.02
C ILE A 127 0.70 0.55 -8.08
N LEU A 128 1.28 -0.04 -9.13
CA LEU A 128 0.51 -0.65 -10.23
C LEU A 128 -0.31 -1.85 -9.75
N MET A 129 0.24 -2.69 -8.87
CA MET A 129 -0.48 -3.80 -8.26
C MET A 129 -1.66 -3.30 -7.41
N MET A 130 -1.47 -2.26 -6.60
CA MET A 130 -2.54 -1.67 -5.80
C MET A 130 -3.64 -1.04 -6.67
N MET A 131 -3.25 -0.32 -7.73
CA MET A 131 -4.19 0.24 -8.71
C MET A 131 -5.01 -0.86 -9.37
N THR A 132 -4.34 -1.91 -9.85
CA THR A 132 -4.99 -3.06 -10.51
C THR A 132 -5.92 -3.78 -9.54
N ALA A 133 -5.48 -4.03 -8.30
CA ALA A 133 -6.32 -4.64 -7.27
C ALA A 133 -7.59 -3.80 -7.07
N ASN A 134 -7.46 -2.50 -6.78
CA ASN A 134 -8.62 -1.64 -6.53
C ASN A 134 -9.58 -1.57 -7.73
N LEU A 135 -9.05 -1.65 -8.95
CA LEU A 135 -9.83 -1.69 -10.17
C LEU A 135 -10.65 -2.99 -10.28
N ILE A 136 -10.06 -4.14 -9.94
CA ILE A 136 -10.76 -5.44 -9.86
C ILE A 136 -11.82 -5.41 -8.76
N GLY A 137 -11.47 -4.91 -7.57
CA GLY A 137 -12.32 -4.98 -6.39
C GLY A 137 -13.53 -4.05 -6.45
N PHE A 138 -13.33 -2.79 -6.85
CA PHE A 138 -14.33 -1.74 -6.68
C PHE A 138 -14.99 -1.26 -7.98
N VAL A 139 -14.37 -1.45 -9.15
CA VAL A 139 -14.82 -0.77 -10.39
C VAL A 139 -15.27 -1.77 -11.46
N MET A 140 -14.37 -2.65 -11.92
CA MET A 140 -14.57 -3.38 -13.19
C MET A 140 -14.64 -4.90 -13.06
N GLY A 141 -14.28 -5.48 -11.91
CA GLY A 141 -14.17 -6.93 -11.77
C GLY A 141 -12.99 -7.52 -12.56
N THR A 142 -12.87 -8.85 -12.56
CA THR A 142 -11.77 -9.56 -13.22
C THR A 142 -11.86 -9.52 -14.75
N GLU A 143 -13.08 -9.55 -15.30
CA GLU A 143 -13.34 -9.53 -16.74
C GLU A 143 -13.04 -8.17 -17.38
N GLY A 144 -13.41 -7.07 -16.72
CA GLY A 144 -13.09 -5.73 -17.23
C GLY A 144 -11.60 -5.43 -17.20
N VAL A 145 -10.87 -5.95 -16.21
CA VAL A 145 -9.41 -5.78 -16.11
C VAL A 145 -8.67 -6.63 -17.14
N SER A 146 -9.08 -7.87 -17.40
CA SER A 146 -8.45 -8.69 -18.44
C SER A 146 -8.64 -8.08 -19.84
N TYR A 147 -9.82 -7.52 -20.11
CA TYR A 147 -10.08 -6.76 -21.33
C TYR A 147 -9.20 -5.50 -21.44
N LEU A 148 -9.09 -4.73 -20.35
CA LEU A 148 -8.30 -3.51 -20.32
C LEU A 148 -6.80 -3.81 -20.48
N LEU A 149 -6.28 -4.85 -19.82
CA LEU A 149 -4.91 -5.34 -19.98
C LEU A 149 -4.64 -5.85 -21.40
N GLY A 150 -5.59 -6.60 -21.99
CA GLY A 150 -5.50 -7.06 -23.37
C GLY A 150 -5.37 -5.90 -24.34
N ARG A 151 -6.14 -4.83 -24.15
CA ARG A 151 -6.08 -3.61 -24.97
C ARG A 151 -4.80 -2.81 -24.76
N LEU A 152 -4.30 -2.76 -23.53
CA LEU A 152 -3.05 -2.09 -23.16
C LEU A 152 -1.82 -2.78 -23.75
N VAL A 153 -1.79 -4.11 -23.75
CA VAL A 153 -0.63 -4.89 -24.22
C VAL A 153 -0.67 -5.13 -25.73
N SER A 154 -1.86 -5.27 -26.33
CA SER A 154 -2.00 -5.56 -27.77
C SER A 154 -1.89 -4.32 -28.67
N GLY A 155 -2.13 -3.11 -28.15
CA GLY A 155 -2.11 -1.88 -28.93
C GLY A 155 -0.78 -1.15 -28.80
N TRP A 156 -0.21 -0.68 -29.91
CA TRP A 156 1.00 0.15 -29.88
C TRP A 156 0.82 1.42 -29.04
N GLU A 157 -0.35 2.06 -29.15
CA GLU A 157 -0.74 3.20 -28.29
C GLU A 157 -0.85 2.80 -26.81
N GLY A 158 -1.34 1.59 -26.52
CA GLY A 158 -1.45 1.06 -25.17
C GLY A 158 -0.08 0.85 -24.52
N VAL A 159 0.86 0.27 -25.26
CA VAL A 159 2.24 0.07 -24.78
C VAL A 159 2.95 1.40 -24.55
N GLN A 160 2.77 2.38 -25.45
CA GLN A 160 3.31 3.73 -25.26
C GLN A 160 2.74 4.40 -24.00
N PHE A 161 1.42 4.30 -23.78
CA PHE A 161 0.77 4.83 -22.59
C PHE A 161 1.27 4.13 -21.31
N LEU A 162 1.44 2.81 -21.34
CA LEU A 162 1.96 2.04 -20.20
C LEU A 162 3.39 2.45 -19.86
N LEU A 163 4.27 2.55 -20.87
CA LEU A 163 5.66 2.97 -20.67
C LEU A 163 5.74 4.39 -20.12
N PHE A 164 4.96 5.32 -20.68
CA PHE A 164 4.89 6.69 -20.19
C PHE A 164 4.41 6.74 -18.73
N THR A 165 3.35 6.00 -18.40
CA THR A 165 2.81 5.91 -17.04
C THR A 165 3.84 5.33 -16.07
N CYS A 166 4.52 4.24 -16.45
CA CYS A 166 5.59 3.65 -15.65
C CYS A 166 6.74 4.64 -15.40
N MET A 167 7.13 5.43 -16.40
CA MET A 167 8.17 6.45 -16.27
C MET A 167 7.73 7.58 -15.33
N CYS A 168 6.51 8.08 -15.45
CA CYS A 168 5.97 9.10 -14.55
C CYS A 168 5.90 8.60 -13.10
N ILE A 169 5.40 7.38 -12.88
CA ILE A 169 5.37 6.76 -11.55
C ILE A 169 6.79 6.58 -11.03
N PHE A 170 7.74 6.14 -11.86
CA PHE A 170 9.13 5.95 -11.45
C PHE A 170 9.76 7.27 -10.96
N VAL A 171 9.61 8.36 -11.70
CA VAL A 171 10.09 9.69 -11.28
C VAL A 171 9.43 10.14 -9.99
N THR A 172 8.12 9.90 -9.85
CA THR A 172 7.39 10.25 -8.63
C THR A 172 7.90 9.44 -7.43
N VAL A 173 8.13 8.14 -7.59
CA VAL A 173 8.66 7.27 -6.53
C VAL A 173 10.08 7.67 -6.16
N GLN A 174 10.92 8.04 -7.11
CA GLN A 174 12.26 8.58 -6.83
C GLN A 174 12.17 9.86 -5.99
N PHE A 175 11.25 10.76 -6.33
CA PHE A 175 11.02 11.97 -5.55
C PHE A 175 10.53 11.66 -4.13
N MET A 176 9.60 10.72 -3.98
CA MET A 176 9.11 10.28 -2.66
C MET A 176 10.21 9.63 -1.83
N PHE A 177 11.12 8.87 -2.44
CA PHE A 177 12.24 8.24 -1.76
C PHE A 177 13.19 9.30 -1.18
N GLU A 178 13.56 10.29 -1.99
CA GLU A 178 14.43 11.40 -1.57
C GLU A 178 13.77 12.23 -0.46
N TYR A 179 12.51 12.61 -0.66
CA TYR A 179 11.75 13.39 0.31
C TYR A 179 11.56 12.65 1.64
N SER A 180 11.26 11.34 1.61
CA SER A 180 11.11 10.54 2.84
C SER A 180 12.44 10.41 3.59
N ARG A 181 13.55 10.24 2.87
CA ARG A 181 14.89 10.18 3.49
C ARG A 181 15.25 11.49 4.18
N GLU A 182 14.99 12.63 3.54
CA GLU A 182 15.18 13.94 4.15
C GLU A 182 14.27 14.16 5.37
N GLU A 183 12.99 13.80 5.31
CA GLU A 183 12.07 13.89 6.44
C GLU A 183 12.55 13.05 7.63
N GLU A 184 13.05 11.84 7.37
CA GLU A 184 13.54 10.92 8.40
C GLU A 184 14.83 11.43 9.05
N MET A 185 15.74 11.99 8.26
CA MET A 185 16.94 12.67 8.76
C MET A 185 16.59 13.89 9.62
N ARG A 186 15.63 14.72 9.19
CA ARG A 186 15.21 15.92 9.95
C ARG A 186 14.50 15.59 11.25
N ARG A 187 13.75 14.49 11.30
CA ARG A 187 12.99 14.08 12.49
C ARG A 187 13.79 13.17 13.43
N GLY A 188 14.97 12.69 13.02
CA GLY A 188 15.75 11.72 13.79
C GLY A 188 15.05 10.36 13.96
N ILE A 189 14.03 10.09 13.14
CA ILE A 189 13.21 8.87 13.21
C ILE A 189 13.56 8.03 11.99
N CYS A 190 14.32 6.96 12.16
CA CYS A 190 14.47 5.94 11.14
C CYS A 190 13.19 5.09 11.12
N ARG A 191 12.27 5.42 10.22
CA ARG A 191 11.08 4.57 10.01
C ARG A 191 11.53 3.42 9.14
N ARG A 192 12.11 2.38 9.77
CA ARG A 192 12.45 1.10 9.14
C ARG A 192 11.35 0.72 8.15
N CYS A 193 11.61 0.96 6.88
CA CYS A 193 10.75 0.53 5.79
C CYS A 193 11.08 -0.94 5.58
#